data_AF-A0A8H5RU23-F1
#
_entry.id   AF-A0A8H5RU23-F1
#
_cell.length_a   1.000
_cell.length_b   1.000
_cell.length_c   1.000
_cell.angle_alpha   90.00
_cell.angle_beta   90.00
_cell.angle_gamma   90.00
#
_symmetry.space_group_name_H-M   'P 1'
#
loop_
_entity.id
_entity.type
_entity.pdbx_description
1 polymer ?
#
loop_
_entity_poly.entity_id
_entity_poly.type
_entity_poly.pdbx_seq_one_letter_code
_entity_poly.pdbx_strand_id
1 'polypeptide(L)'
;MDHVTDDHVLKVSRKFKESSITLVEWETPLLQRLGYPLAPQSDLLFLIPDEQIEDARHIVEAAGLQNDNRTPSYMAEHARKGYHYVYGESGHKFILVPISWTGIQQKELVAINSPTLPCNLWTVLIPAFCAAYLRIIMQEHAGSTVRLMANADLASVIGYSMFDMSYEGDYMPTPEDLEHLDAAEKERMAEKDAWEMENALSSIKQWQFTEETEWARDMMLELTLHGTCNTRQNFGTFALSFTDLSMAPLPAHMKAAAQAFSSILTEHNIEHAFIGGFALNLLGSNRETLDIEVEVAMDDAQPNEIRPRLVEILRDSERQHGGHWDLRVPIEPLARGMLGLPRRLSTLRPGDGSIPILHPGVLVLTKLKRSSQYIGSTRPQSVVKLYSDVRDIVYLLHWLQDHDKKIDFINYDSAAPERLYDAVRNMRAHWVSMGENDQVKMLDDVLEESDKAIVMNN
;
A
#
# COMPACT_ATOMS: atom_id res chain seq x y z
N MET A 1 -11.65 -6.34 -8.83
CA MET A 1 -12.49 -7.47 -9.23
C MET A 1 -13.39 -7.02 -10.37
N ASP A 2 -13.02 -7.39 -11.59
CA ASP A 2 -13.94 -7.32 -12.73
C ASP A 2 -15.04 -8.39 -12.55
N HIS A 3 -16.18 -8.21 -13.22
CA HIS A 3 -17.24 -9.22 -13.19
C HIS A 3 -16.77 -10.47 -13.97
N VAL A 4 -16.96 -11.65 -13.38
CA VAL A 4 -16.69 -12.92 -14.06
C VAL A 4 -17.73 -13.13 -15.17
N THR A 5 -17.37 -12.81 -16.40
CA THR A 5 -18.24 -12.88 -17.59
C THR A 5 -18.12 -14.19 -18.38
N ASP A 6 -17.29 -15.14 -17.95
CA ASP A 6 -17.17 -16.44 -18.61
C ASP A 6 -18.42 -17.32 -18.40
N ASP A 7 -19.08 -17.68 -19.50
CA ASP A 7 -20.31 -18.47 -19.48
C ASP A 7 -20.14 -19.87 -18.87
N HIS A 8 -18.97 -20.49 -18.97
CA HIS A 8 -18.69 -21.79 -18.36
C HIS A 8 -18.54 -21.68 -16.86
N VAL A 9 -17.82 -20.66 -16.36
CA VAL A 9 -17.72 -20.41 -14.91
C VAL A 9 -19.09 -20.03 -14.34
N LEU A 10 -19.85 -19.15 -15.00
CA LEU A 10 -21.22 -18.83 -14.58
C LEU A 10 -22.14 -20.06 -14.60
N LYS A 11 -21.94 -21.00 -15.54
CA LYS A 11 -22.65 -22.29 -15.61
C LYS A 11 -22.25 -23.22 -14.46
N VAL A 12 -20.96 -23.27 -14.10
CA VAL A 12 -20.45 -24.01 -12.92
C VAL A 12 -21.06 -23.47 -11.63
N SER A 13 -20.97 -22.16 -11.36
CA SER A 13 -21.48 -21.58 -10.10
C SER A 13 -22.99 -21.84 -9.92
N ARG A 14 -23.77 -21.77 -11.00
CA ARG A 14 -25.19 -22.16 -10.99
C ARG A 14 -25.36 -23.64 -10.61
N LYS A 15 -24.59 -24.55 -11.21
CA LYS A 15 -24.66 -25.99 -10.91
C LYS A 15 -24.15 -26.35 -9.51
N PHE A 16 -23.11 -25.68 -9.02
CA PHE A 16 -22.67 -25.80 -7.62
C PHE A 16 -23.78 -25.38 -6.65
N LYS A 17 -24.51 -24.30 -6.94
CA LYS A 17 -25.68 -23.91 -6.13
C LYS A 17 -26.82 -24.92 -6.20
N GLU A 18 -27.14 -25.44 -7.38
CA GLU A 18 -28.17 -26.47 -7.56
C GLU A 18 -27.84 -27.77 -6.79
N SER A 19 -26.57 -28.22 -6.84
CA SER A 19 -26.09 -29.42 -6.14
C SER A 19 -25.68 -29.17 -4.68
N SER A 20 -25.83 -27.96 -4.15
CA SER A 20 -25.40 -27.57 -2.79
C SER A 20 -23.92 -27.87 -2.48
N ILE A 21 -23.05 -27.68 -3.48
CA ILE A 21 -21.58 -27.73 -3.29
C ILE A 21 -21.17 -26.51 -2.46
N THR A 22 -20.43 -26.77 -1.39
CA THR A 22 -19.84 -25.73 -0.52
C THR A 22 -18.55 -25.23 -1.15
N LEU A 23 -18.48 -23.94 -1.43
CA LEU A 23 -17.25 -23.27 -1.83
C LEU A 23 -16.71 -22.46 -0.65
N VAL A 24 -15.47 -22.71 -0.25
CA VAL A 24 -14.70 -21.80 0.60
C VAL A 24 -13.64 -21.15 -0.27
N GLU A 25 -13.51 -19.82 -0.27
CA GLU A 25 -12.43 -19.16 -0.99
C GLU A 25 -11.05 -19.54 -0.44
N TRP A 26 -10.07 -19.66 -1.34
CA TRP A 26 -8.70 -20.06 -1.02
C TRP A 26 -7.66 -19.30 -1.85
N GLU A 27 -6.41 -19.22 -1.39
CA GLU A 27 -5.32 -18.49 -2.06
C GLU A 27 -5.81 -17.14 -2.61
N THR A 28 -5.87 -16.94 -3.93
CA THR A 28 -6.09 -15.62 -4.57
C THR A 28 -7.33 -14.85 -4.08
N PRO A 29 -8.59 -15.34 -4.20
CA PRO A 29 -9.76 -14.61 -3.68
C PRO A 29 -9.74 -14.37 -2.16
N LEU A 30 -9.27 -15.35 -1.38
CA LEU A 30 -9.18 -15.24 0.07
C LEU A 30 -8.17 -14.17 0.48
N LEU A 31 -6.97 -14.21 -0.09
CA LEU A 31 -5.90 -13.23 0.14
C LEU A 31 -6.36 -11.80 -0.16
N GLN A 32 -7.09 -11.60 -1.27
CA GLN A 32 -7.66 -10.29 -1.61
C GLN A 32 -8.66 -9.79 -0.56
N ARG A 33 -9.49 -10.67 0.03
CA ARG A 33 -10.37 -10.31 1.16
C ARG A 33 -9.58 -9.95 2.42
N LEU A 34 -8.47 -10.65 2.67
CA LEU A 34 -7.59 -10.39 3.82
C LEU A 34 -6.64 -9.19 3.59
N GLY A 35 -6.88 -8.37 2.56
CA GLY A 35 -6.15 -7.13 2.29
C GLY A 35 -4.85 -7.28 1.48
N TYR A 36 -4.45 -8.50 1.09
CA TYR A 36 -3.21 -8.72 0.35
C TYR A 36 -3.37 -8.39 -1.15
N PRO A 37 -2.66 -7.37 -1.69
CA PRO A 37 -2.97 -6.80 -3.00
C PRO A 37 -2.25 -7.48 -4.18
N LEU A 38 -1.38 -8.46 -3.92
CA LEU A 38 -0.49 -9.04 -4.94
C LEU A 38 -1.06 -10.27 -5.69
N ALA A 39 -2.26 -10.74 -5.32
CA ALA A 39 -2.87 -11.90 -5.95
C ALA A 39 -3.62 -11.55 -7.26
N PRO A 40 -3.48 -12.31 -8.37
CA PRO A 40 -4.09 -11.98 -9.67
C PRO A 40 -5.61 -11.77 -9.62
N GLN A 41 -6.15 -10.70 -10.21
CA GLN A 41 -7.56 -10.29 -9.99
C GLN A 41 -8.65 -11.21 -10.59
N SER A 42 -8.28 -12.29 -11.25
CA SER A 42 -9.19 -13.10 -12.09
C SER A 42 -9.13 -14.62 -11.85
N ASP A 43 -8.14 -15.14 -11.13
CA ASP A 43 -8.00 -16.59 -10.93
C ASP A 43 -8.80 -17.05 -9.71
N LEU A 44 -9.54 -18.14 -9.88
CA LEU A 44 -10.55 -18.61 -8.93
C LEU A 44 -10.08 -19.92 -8.27
N LEU A 45 -9.84 -19.88 -6.96
CA LEU A 45 -9.42 -21.04 -6.16
C LEU A 45 -10.38 -21.25 -4.98
N PHE A 46 -10.84 -22.48 -4.80
CA PHE A 46 -11.77 -22.85 -3.74
C PHE A 46 -11.35 -24.13 -3.01
N LEU A 47 -11.48 -24.15 -1.68
CA LEU A 47 -11.59 -25.40 -0.92
C LEU A 47 -13.02 -25.93 -1.03
N ILE A 48 -13.12 -27.24 -1.19
CA ILE A 48 -14.37 -28.01 -1.30
C ILE A 48 -14.31 -29.11 -0.22
N PRO A 49 -15.43 -29.44 0.46
CA PRO A 49 -15.49 -30.61 1.33
C PRO A 49 -15.05 -31.88 0.60
N ASP A 50 -14.27 -32.72 1.26
CA ASP A 50 -13.66 -33.91 0.66
C ASP A 50 -14.72 -34.91 0.11
N GLU A 51 -15.90 -34.96 0.70
CA GLU A 51 -17.03 -35.75 0.21
C GLU A 51 -17.77 -35.14 -1.00
N GLN A 52 -17.49 -33.86 -1.32
CA GLN A 52 -18.09 -33.13 -2.45
C GLN A 52 -17.12 -32.92 -3.63
N ILE A 53 -15.81 -33.22 -3.47
CA ILE A 53 -14.78 -32.87 -4.47
C ILE A 53 -14.99 -33.54 -5.84
N GLU A 54 -15.44 -34.80 -5.88
CA GLU A 54 -15.68 -35.53 -7.14
C GLU A 54 -16.93 -35.05 -7.87
N ASP A 55 -18.02 -34.77 -7.16
CA ASP A 55 -19.24 -34.17 -7.73
C ASP A 55 -18.94 -32.77 -8.26
N ALA A 56 -18.15 -31.99 -7.53
CA ALA A 56 -17.67 -30.68 -8.00
C ALA A 56 -16.81 -30.81 -9.27
N ARG A 57 -15.91 -31.81 -9.32
CA ARG A 57 -15.10 -32.10 -10.51
C ARG A 57 -15.97 -32.43 -11.73
N HIS A 58 -16.93 -33.34 -11.57
CA HIS A 58 -17.83 -33.74 -12.65
C HIS A 58 -18.74 -32.61 -13.14
N ILE A 59 -19.15 -31.69 -12.26
CA ILE A 59 -19.88 -30.47 -12.65
C ILE A 59 -19.00 -29.55 -13.52
N VAL A 60 -17.72 -29.40 -13.19
CA VAL A 60 -16.76 -28.58 -13.98
C VAL A 60 -16.44 -29.22 -15.33
N GLU A 61 -16.19 -30.52 -15.36
CA GLU A 61 -16.00 -31.31 -16.59
C GLU A 61 -17.23 -31.20 -17.51
N ALA A 62 -18.45 -31.39 -16.97
CA ALA A 62 -19.71 -31.25 -17.72
C ALA A 62 -20.07 -29.78 -18.05
N ALA A 63 -19.42 -28.81 -17.41
CA ALA A 63 -19.53 -27.42 -17.81
C ALA A 63 -18.81 -27.14 -19.14
N GLY A 64 -17.73 -27.86 -19.43
CA GLY A 64 -16.89 -27.69 -20.63
C GLY A 64 -15.51 -27.09 -20.37
N LEU A 65 -15.15 -26.90 -19.10
CA LEU A 65 -13.85 -26.37 -18.68
C LEU A 65 -12.76 -27.43 -18.89
N GLN A 66 -11.61 -27.01 -19.42
CA GLN A 66 -10.52 -27.90 -19.81
C GLN A 66 -9.44 -27.95 -18.72
N ASN A 67 -8.86 -29.13 -18.48
CA ASN A 67 -7.79 -29.30 -17.49
C ASN A 67 -6.59 -28.40 -17.84
N ASP A 68 -6.04 -27.71 -16.84
CA ASP A 68 -4.81 -26.96 -17.01
C ASP A 68 -3.60 -27.91 -17.10
N ASN A 69 -2.81 -27.75 -18.16
CA ASN A 69 -1.59 -28.50 -18.42
C ASN A 69 -0.34 -27.59 -18.42
N ARG A 70 -0.50 -26.33 -18.01
CA ARG A 70 0.60 -25.36 -17.88
C ARG A 70 1.42 -25.62 -16.62
N THR A 71 2.51 -24.88 -16.47
CA THR A 71 3.34 -24.88 -15.26
C THR A 71 2.48 -24.52 -14.03
N PRO A 72 2.65 -25.22 -12.90
CA PRO A 72 2.16 -24.79 -11.61
C PRO A 72 2.50 -23.33 -11.31
N SER A 73 1.57 -22.64 -10.65
CA SER A 73 1.65 -21.23 -10.25
C SER A 73 1.12 -21.01 -8.83
N TYR A 74 0.22 -21.90 -8.39
CA TYR A 74 -0.43 -21.88 -7.08
C TYR A 74 0.10 -22.97 -6.14
N MET A 75 -0.01 -22.72 -4.83
CA MET A 75 0.54 -23.59 -3.80
C MET A 75 -0.08 -25.00 -3.86
N ALA A 76 -1.40 -25.07 -4.09
CA ALA A 76 -2.12 -26.32 -4.33
C ALA A 76 -1.60 -27.11 -5.56
N GLU A 77 -1.23 -26.44 -6.66
CA GLU A 77 -0.68 -27.10 -7.85
C GLU A 77 0.71 -27.68 -7.57
N HIS A 78 1.58 -26.95 -6.88
CA HIS A 78 2.89 -27.45 -6.44
C HIS A 78 2.77 -28.65 -5.48
N ALA A 79 1.76 -28.63 -4.60
CA ALA A 79 1.43 -29.73 -3.70
C ALA A 79 0.72 -30.92 -4.39
N ARG A 80 0.34 -30.76 -5.67
CA ARG A 80 -0.47 -31.70 -6.47
C ARG A 80 -1.80 -32.04 -5.78
N LYS A 81 -2.50 -31.01 -5.31
CA LYS A 81 -3.76 -31.12 -4.57
C LYS A 81 -4.93 -30.58 -5.39
N GLY A 82 -5.93 -31.43 -5.57
CA GLY A 82 -7.17 -31.06 -6.22
C GLY A 82 -7.14 -31.13 -7.74
N TYR A 83 -7.95 -30.28 -8.37
CA TYR A 83 -8.22 -30.29 -9.81
C TYR A 83 -8.11 -28.88 -10.38
N HIS A 84 -7.46 -28.75 -11.53
CA HIS A 84 -7.04 -27.48 -12.10
C HIS A 84 -7.55 -27.33 -13.53
N TYR A 85 -8.20 -26.21 -13.84
CA TYR A 85 -8.84 -25.93 -15.11
C TYR A 85 -8.51 -24.53 -15.64
N VAL A 86 -8.71 -24.32 -16.95
CA VAL A 86 -8.57 -23.01 -17.60
C VAL A 86 -9.92 -22.47 -18.11
N TYR A 87 -10.10 -21.15 -18.01
CA TYR A 87 -11.29 -20.43 -18.46
C TYR A 87 -10.95 -19.06 -19.07
N GLY A 88 -11.86 -18.51 -19.89
CA GLY A 88 -11.65 -17.26 -20.63
C GLY A 88 -10.54 -17.32 -21.70
N GLU A 89 -10.50 -16.32 -22.58
CA GLU A 89 -9.47 -16.22 -23.63
C GLU A 89 -8.06 -15.98 -23.05
N SER A 90 -7.97 -15.31 -21.90
CA SER A 90 -6.74 -15.10 -21.13
C SER A 90 -6.17 -16.39 -20.51
N GLY A 91 -6.96 -17.48 -20.45
CA GLY A 91 -6.59 -18.69 -19.73
C GLY A 91 -6.45 -18.48 -18.22
N HIS A 92 -7.44 -17.86 -17.58
CA HIS A 92 -7.52 -17.75 -16.13
C HIS A 92 -7.70 -19.13 -15.49
N LYS A 93 -7.15 -19.34 -14.29
CA LYS A 93 -7.26 -20.63 -13.60
C LYS A 93 -8.55 -20.74 -12.79
N PHE A 94 -9.13 -21.93 -12.81
CA PHE A 94 -10.23 -22.35 -11.95
C PHE A 94 -9.81 -23.63 -11.23
N ILE A 95 -9.64 -23.59 -9.91
CA ILE A 95 -9.01 -24.65 -9.12
C ILE A 95 -9.91 -25.07 -7.95
N LEU A 96 -10.13 -26.38 -7.82
CA LEU A 96 -10.86 -27.03 -6.73
C LEU A 96 -9.89 -27.83 -5.87
N VAL A 97 -9.89 -27.62 -4.55
CA VAL A 97 -8.93 -28.25 -3.63
C VAL A 97 -9.69 -28.92 -2.47
N PRO A 98 -9.31 -30.13 -2.00
CA PRO A 98 -9.95 -30.74 -0.83
C PRO A 98 -9.63 -29.95 0.45
N ILE A 99 -10.64 -29.61 1.24
CA ILE A 99 -10.51 -28.80 2.46
C ILE A 99 -9.59 -29.46 3.50
N SER A 100 -9.59 -30.81 3.58
CA SER A 100 -8.75 -31.57 4.52
C SER A 100 -7.25 -31.26 4.45
N TRP A 101 -6.72 -30.89 3.28
CA TRP A 101 -5.31 -30.54 3.10
C TRP A 101 -4.88 -29.35 3.97
N THR A 102 -5.78 -28.38 4.15
CA THR A 102 -5.57 -27.18 4.98
C THR A 102 -5.84 -27.43 6.47
N GLY A 103 -6.53 -28.52 6.80
CA GLY A 103 -7.06 -28.81 8.14
C GLY A 103 -8.12 -27.83 8.63
N ILE A 104 -8.66 -26.95 7.78
CA ILE A 104 -9.75 -26.02 8.13
C ILE A 104 -11.02 -26.81 8.46
N GLN A 105 -11.70 -26.41 9.53
CA GLN A 105 -12.87 -27.10 10.06
C GLN A 105 -14.15 -26.29 9.82
N GLN A 106 -15.31 -26.96 9.75
CA GLN A 106 -16.60 -26.32 9.46
C GLN A 106 -16.97 -25.17 10.42
N LYS A 107 -16.48 -25.21 11.67
CA LYS A 107 -16.67 -24.17 12.69
C LYS A 107 -15.82 -22.90 12.48
N GLU A 108 -14.83 -22.97 11.59
CA GLU A 108 -13.94 -21.84 11.22
C GLU A 108 -14.45 -21.09 9.98
N LEU A 109 -15.51 -21.60 9.32
CA LEU A 109 -16.07 -21.05 8.09
C LEU A 109 -17.13 -19.98 8.36
N VAL A 110 -17.01 -18.85 7.67
CA VAL A 110 -17.96 -17.72 7.70
C VAL A 110 -18.62 -17.59 6.34
N ALA A 111 -19.95 -17.62 6.28
CA ALA A 111 -20.71 -17.46 5.05
C ALA A 111 -20.65 -16.00 4.56
N ILE A 112 -20.49 -15.79 3.26
CA ILE A 112 -20.38 -14.46 2.63
C ILE A 112 -21.32 -14.32 1.42
N ASN A 113 -21.86 -13.11 1.26
CA ASN A 113 -22.68 -12.77 0.10
C ASN A 113 -21.76 -12.32 -1.04
N SER A 114 -21.47 -13.21 -2.00
CA SER A 114 -20.76 -12.82 -3.23
C SER A 114 -21.70 -12.04 -4.16
N PRO A 115 -21.32 -10.82 -4.62
CA PRO A 115 -22.04 -10.12 -5.67
C PRO A 115 -21.65 -10.61 -7.08
N THR A 116 -20.57 -11.38 -7.21
CA THR A 116 -20.00 -11.82 -8.51
C THR A 116 -20.36 -13.26 -8.88
N LEU A 117 -20.50 -14.16 -7.90
CA LEU A 117 -20.75 -15.59 -8.15
C LEU A 117 -22.15 -16.01 -7.64
N PRO A 118 -23.01 -16.62 -8.47
CA PRO A 118 -24.40 -16.96 -8.12
C PRO A 118 -24.51 -18.24 -7.26
N CYS A 119 -23.64 -18.42 -6.26
CA CYS A 119 -23.53 -19.60 -5.40
C CYS A 119 -23.34 -19.23 -3.91
N ASN A 120 -23.57 -20.19 -3.03
CA ASN A 120 -23.28 -20.02 -1.60
C ASN A 120 -21.76 -20.08 -1.40
N LEU A 121 -21.17 -19.00 -0.88
CA LEU A 121 -19.73 -18.85 -0.77
C LEU A 121 -19.34 -18.60 0.70
N TRP A 122 -18.19 -19.12 1.09
CA TRP A 122 -17.66 -19.06 2.45
C TRP A 122 -16.22 -18.54 2.44
N THR A 123 -15.76 -18.02 3.57
CA THR A 123 -14.38 -17.61 3.82
C THR A 123 -13.93 -18.13 5.18
N VAL A 124 -12.63 -18.12 5.44
CA VAL A 124 -12.09 -18.14 6.81
C VAL A 124 -11.73 -16.73 7.27
N LEU A 125 -11.57 -16.58 8.59
CA LEU A 125 -10.95 -15.40 9.22
C LEU A 125 -9.43 -15.57 9.33
N ILE A 126 -8.70 -14.48 9.55
CA ILE A 126 -7.23 -14.46 9.64
C ILE A 126 -6.65 -15.53 10.60
N PRO A 127 -7.18 -15.77 11.82
CA PRO A 127 -6.63 -16.79 12.72
C PRO A 127 -6.65 -18.20 12.12
N ALA A 128 -7.76 -18.57 11.47
CA ALA A 128 -7.95 -19.87 10.82
C ALA A 128 -7.12 -19.98 9.52
N PHE A 129 -6.97 -18.89 8.75
CA PHE A 129 -6.03 -18.81 7.64
C PHE A 129 -4.59 -19.08 8.11
N CYS A 130 -4.14 -18.39 9.16
CA CYS A 130 -2.79 -18.55 9.70
C CYS A 130 -2.57 -19.98 10.23
N ALA A 131 -3.52 -20.53 10.99
CA ALA A 131 -3.44 -21.92 11.45
C ALA A 131 -3.38 -22.92 10.27
N ALA A 132 -4.14 -22.70 9.20
CA ALA A 132 -4.10 -23.53 8.00
C ALA A 132 -2.74 -23.50 7.29
N TYR A 133 -2.19 -22.31 7.05
CA TYR A 133 -0.87 -22.16 6.43
C TYR A 133 0.24 -22.75 7.31
N LEU A 134 0.16 -22.60 8.63
CA LEU A 134 1.10 -23.25 9.56
C LEU A 134 1.02 -24.77 9.51
N ARG A 135 -0.17 -25.38 9.42
CA ARG A 135 -0.31 -26.82 9.19
C ARG A 135 0.36 -27.26 7.89
N ILE A 136 0.21 -26.49 6.80
CA ILE A 136 0.85 -26.79 5.50
C ILE A 136 2.38 -26.71 5.63
N ILE A 137 2.91 -25.65 6.26
CA ILE A 137 4.36 -25.46 6.50
C ILE A 137 4.94 -26.63 7.33
N MET A 138 4.18 -27.17 8.29
CA MET A 138 4.59 -28.29 9.14
C MET A 138 4.48 -29.66 8.45
N GLN A 139 3.49 -29.87 7.58
CA GLN A 139 3.35 -31.08 6.78
C GLN A 139 4.41 -31.17 5.68
N GLU A 140 4.83 -30.03 5.13
CA GLU A 140 5.75 -29.95 4.00
C GLU A 140 7.22 -30.05 4.40
N HIS A 141 8.02 -30.67 3.53
CA HIS A 141 9.44 -30.89 3.76
C HIS A 141 10.23 -29.58 3.65
N ALA A 142 11.32 -29.47 4.42
CA ALA A 142 12.21 -28.32 4.37
C ALA A 142 12.77 -28.14 2.93
N GLY A 143 12.62 -26.93 2.38
CA GLY A 143 13.00 -26.62 1.01
C GLY A 143 11.98 -26.96 -0.08
N SER A 144 10.80 -27.50 0.25
CA SER A 144 9.75 -27.69 -0.75
C SER A 144 9.21 -26.36 -1.27
N THR A 145 8.86 -26.28 -2.56
CA THR A 145 8.26 -25.07 -3.15
C THR A 145 6.96 -24.70 -2.44
N VAL A 146 6.16 -25.69 -2.05
CA VAL A 146 4.92 -25.51 -1.28
C VAL A 146 5.20 -24.81 0.04
N ARG A 147 6.23 -25.27 0.79
CA ARG A 147 6.62 -24.65 2.07
C ARG A 147 7.18 -23.24 1.90
N LEU A 148 7.92 -22.98 0.83
CA LEU A 148 8.45 -21.66 0.52
C LEU A 148 7.33 -20.66 0.16
N MET A 149 6.34 -21.09 -0.63
CA MET A 149 5.14 -20.29 -0.93
C MET A 149 4.30 -20.08 0.33
N ALA A 150 4.03 -21.14 1.10
CA ALA A 150 3.26 -21.04 2.34
C ALA A 150 3.91 -20.08 3.36
N ASN A 151 5.23 -20.13 3.50
CA ASN A 151 5.98 -19.18 4.30
C ASN A 151 5.81 -17.73 3.79
N ALA A 152 5.89 -17.50 2.48
CA ALA A 152 5.82 -16.16 1.89
C ALA A 152 4.41 -15.55 1.95
N ASP A 153 3.37 -16.33 1.68
CA ASP A 153 1.97 -15.92 1.83
C ASP A 153 1.64 -15.62 3.30
N LEU A 154 2.07 -16.50 4.23
CA LEU A 154 1.82 -16.31 5.67
C LEU A 154 2.55 -15.08 6.19
N ALA A 155 3.82 -14.86 5.78
CA ALA A 155 4.54 -13.62 6.07
C ALA A 155 3.74 -12.40 5.63
N SER A 156 3.27 -12.45 4.38
CA SER A 156 2.55 -11.35 3.76
C SER A 156 1.22 -11.08 4.46
N VAL A 157 0.44 -12.07 4.84
CA VAL A 157 -0.82 -11.82 5.58
C VAL A 157 -0.57 -11.42 7.04
N ILE A 158 0.46 -11.95 7.71
CA ILE A 158 0.87 -11.49 9.05
C ILE A 158 1.19 -10.01 8.98
N GLY A 159 2.10 -9.63 8.08
CA GLY A 159 2.45 -8.26 7.85
C GLY A 159 1.22 -7.44 7.54
N TYR A 160 0.51 -7.81 6.47
CA TYR A 160 -0.58 -7.01 5.93
C TYR A 160 -1.67 -6.75 6.97
N SER A 161 -2.05 -7.74 7.78
CA SER A 161 -3.03 -7.54 8.85
C SER A 161 -2.54 -6.86 10.15
N MET A 162 -1.22 -6.68 10.37
CA MET A 162 -0.69 -6.28 11.69
C MET A 162 0.08 -4.96 11.75
N PHE A 163 0.78 -4.57 10.68
CA PHE A 163 1.68 -3.42 10.69
C PHE A 163 1.19 -2.34 9.70
N ASP A 164 1.56 -1.10 9.95
CA ASP A 164 1.35 -0.02 8.97
C ASP A 164 2.27 -0.21 7.75
N MET A 165 1.81 0.26 6.59
CA MET A 165 2.62 0.43 5.36
C MET A 165 2.16 1.62 4.50
N SER A 166 1.59 2.65 5.12
CA SER A 166 1.65 4.01 4.59
C SER A 166 3.04 4.35 3.99
N TYR A 167 4.10 3.75 4.55
CA TYR A 167 5.51 3.85 4.14
C TYR A 167 6.02 2.83 3.09
N GLU A 168 5.22 1.93 2.49
CA GLU A 168 5.65 1.16 1.28
C GLU A 168 5.70 2.10 0.05
N GLY A 169 6.72 2.95 0.01
CA GLY A 169 6.98 3.88 -1.09
C GLY A 169 8.00 4.97 -0.74
N ASP A 170 8.05 5.36 0.54
CA ASP A 170 9.03 6.28 1.10
C ASP A 170 9.85 5.46 2.13
N TYR A 171 11.09 5.14 1.77
CA TYR A 171 11.86 3.96 2.25
C TYR A 171 11.78 3.64 3.75
N MET A 172 11.56 2.35 4.04
CA MET A 172 12.16 1.72 5.23
C MET A 172 13.69 1.86 5.07
N PRO A 173 14.39 2.62 5.94
CA PRO A 173 15.75 3.08 5.66
C PRO A 173 16.74 1.92 5.57
N THR A 174 17.61 1.97 4.57
CA THR A 174 18.68 0.97 4.43
C THR A 174 19.72 1.14 5.57
N PRO A 175 20.63 0.16 5.80
CA PRO A 175 21.74 0.35 6.74
C PRO A 175 22.56 1.62 6.48
N GLU A 176 22.68 2.04 5.21
CA GLU A 176 23.37 3.26 4.78
C GLU A 176 22.54 4.53 5.07
N ASP A 177 21.22 4.51 4.88
CA ASP A 177 20.35 5.60 5.34
C ASP A 177 20.41 5.73 6.88
N LEU A 178 20.42 4.60 7.59
CA LEU A 178 20.61 4.55 9.04
C LEU A 178 21.97 5.08 9.47
N GLU A 179 23.06 4.96 8.69
CA GLU A 179 24.33 5.62 9.02
C GLU A 179 24.21 7.16 9.07
N HIS A 180 23.28 7.74 8.30
CA HIS A 180 23.08 9.19 8.22
C HIS A 180 22.08 9.78 9.23
N LEU A 181 21.20 8.97 9.82
CA LEU A 181 20.26 9.43 10.86
C LEU A 181 20.99 9.79 12.17
N ASP A 182 20.45 10.75 12.92
CA ASP A 182 20.92 11.04 14.28
C ASP A 182 20.52 9.95 15.30
N ALA A 183 21.04 10.05 16.53
CA ALA A 183 20.81 9.05 17.57
C ALA A 183 19.34 8.97 18.04
N ALA A 184 18.60 10.07 17.98
CA ALA A 184 17.22 10.19 18.44
C ALA A 184 16.20 9.98 17.29
N GLU A 185 16.59 10.20 16.03
CA GLU A 185 15.89 9.64 14.86
C GLU A 185 15.86 8.11 14.93
N LYS A 186 17.00 7.48 15.26
CA LYS A 186 17.11 6.04 15.51
C LYS A 186 16.26 5.58 16.71
N GLU A 187 16.21 6.38 17.78
CA GLU A 187 15.41 6.11 18.97
C GLU A 187 13.91 6.16 18.66
N ARG A 188 13.39 7.24 18.06
CA ARG A 188 11.99 7.35 17.60
C ARG A 188 11.56 6.20 16.68
N MET A 189 12.46 5.75 15.82
CA MET A 189 12.20 4.62 14.92
C MET A 189 12.08 3.31 15.70
N ALA A 190 12.98 3.06 16.66
CA ALA A 190 12.88 1.91 17.56
C ALA A 190 11.63 1.97 18.47
N GLU A 191 11.20 3.16 18.91
CA GLU A 191 9.94 3.37 19.63
C GLU A 191 8.71 3.05 18.76
N LYS A 192 8.69 3.51 17.50
CA LYS A 192 7.62 3.17 16.54
C LYS A 192 7.56 1.66 16.32
N ASP A 193 8.69 1.03 15.97
CA ASP A 193 8.79 -0.41 15.73
C ASP A 193 8.32 -1.23 16.95
N ALA A 194 8.70 -0.81 18.17
CA ALA A 194 8.31 -1.46 19.41
C ALA A 194 6.80 -1.30 19.71
N TRP A 195 6.20 -0.16 19.40
CA TRP A 195 4.78 0.09 19.59
C TRP A 195 3.91 -0.68 18.58
N GLU A 196 4.30 -0.72 17.30
CA GLU A 196 3.62 -1.56 16.30
C GLU A 196 3.75 -3.05 16.64
N MET A 197 4.91 -3.49 17.12
CA MET A 197 5.12 -4.85 17.64
C MET A 197 4.19 -5.15 18.84
N GLU A 198 4.07 -4.25 19.83
CA GLU A 198 3.17 -4.47 20.96
C GLU A 198 1.71 -4.57 20.52
N ASN A 199 1.27 -3.72 19.59
CA ASN A 199 -0.07 -3.79 18.99
C ASN A 199 -0.32 -5.11 18.26
N ALA A 200 0.61 -5.56 17.41
CA ALA A 200 0.51 -6.83 16.68
C ALA A 200 0.38 -8.02 17.64
N LEU A 201 1.24 -8.07 18.66
CA LEU A 201 1.19 -9.12 19.69
C LEU A 201 -0.08 -9.03 20.54
N SER A 202 -0.63 -7.83 20.78
CA SER A 202 -1.90 -7.63 21.47
C SER A 202 -3.10 -8.12 20.64
N SER A 203 -3.08 -7.88 19.32
CA SER A 203 -4.08 -8.37 18.37
C SER A 203 -4.09 -9.90 18.32
N ILE A 204 -2.93 -10.54 18.14
CA ILE A 204 -2.80 -12.00 18.10
C ILE A 204 -3.21 -12.67 19.43
N LYS A 205 -3.05 -12.00 20.57
CA LYS A 205 -3.57 -12.47 21.88
C LYS A 205 -5.10 -12.39 21.99
N GLN A 206 -5.75 -11.48 21.26
CA GLN A 206 -7.22 -11.31 21.26
C GLN A 206 -7.93 -12.18 20.21
N TRP A 207 -7.18 -12.75 19.26
CA TRP A 207 -7.72 -13.65 18.24
C TRP A 207 -8.45 -14.87 18.84
N GLN A 208 -9.58 -15.24 18.23
CA GLN A 208 -10.34 -16.43 18.59
C GLN A 208 -9.87 -17.61 17.74
N PHE A 209 -9.13 -18.52 18.37
CA PHE A 209 -8.84 -19.84 17.83
C PHE A 209 -9.81 -20.87 18.43
N THR A 210 -9.93 -22.01 17.78
CA THR A 210 -10.56 -23.20 18.34
C THR A 210 -9.56 -23.98 19.20
N GLU A 211 -10.04 -24.84 20.11
CA GLU A 211 -9.19 -25.67 21.00
C GLU A 211 -8.09 -26.45 20.25
N GLU A 212 -8.39 -26.95 19.05
CA GLU A 212 -7.48 -27.71 18.18
C GLU A 212 -6.49 -26.84 17.40
N THR A 213 -6.57 -25.52 17.56
CA THR A 213 -5.77 -24.48 16.87
C THR A 213 -5.09 -23.51 17.81
N GLU A 214 -5.33 -23.58 19.12
CA GLU A 214 -4.76 -22.63 20.10
C GLU A 214 -3.22 -22.62 20.09
N TRP A 215 -2.58 -23.77 19.80
CA TRP A 215 -1.13 -23.91 19.58
C TRP A 215 -0.57 -23.01 18.47
N ALA A 216 -1.40 -22.62 17.50
CA ALA A 216 -1.00 -21.70 16.45
C ALA A 216 -0.81 -20.28 17.00
N ARG A 217 -1.51 -19.89 18.07
CA ARG A 217 -1.32 -18.57 18.69
C ARG A 217 0.11 -18.39 19.18
N ASP A 218 0.62 -19.34 19.95
CA ASP A 218 1.95 -19.24 20.54
C ASP A 218 3.05 -19.15 19.46
N MET A 219 2.95 -19.99 18.42
CA MET A 219 3.90 -19.93 17.31
C MET A 219 3.73 -18.69 16.43
N MET A 220 2.53 -18.11 16.32
CA MET A 220 2.32 -16.82 15.64
C MET A 220 2.94 -15.66 16.45
N LEU A 221 2.85 -15.69 17.78
CA LEU A 221 3.55 -14.74 18.66
C LEU A 221 5.08 -14.90 18.54
N GLU A 222 5.59 -16.13 18.53
CA GLU A 222 7.02 -16.45 18.32
C GLU A 222 7.53 -15.96 16.95
N LEU A 223 6.79 -16.24 15.86
CA LEU A 223 7.14 -15.78 14.51
C LEU A 223 7.11 -14.25 14.41
N THR A 224 6.16 -13.58 15.05
CA THR A 224 6.06 -12.12 15.06
C THR A 224 7.24 -11.51 15.82
N LEU A 225 7.61 -12.06 16.99
CA LEU A 225 8.76 -11.63 17.79
C LEU A 225 10.11 -11.86 17.10
N HIS A 226 10.29 -12.98 16.38
CA HIS A 226 11.56 -13.30 15.72
C HIS A 226 11.70 -12.70 14.32
N GLY A 227 10.59 -12.38 13.65
CA GLY A 227 10.58 -11.76 12.32
C GLY A 227 11.32 -10.42 12.30
N THR A 228 10.98 -9.51 13.22
CA THR A 228 11.57 -8.16 13.28
C THR A 228 13.06 -8.15 13.64
N CYS A 229 13.58 -9.21 14.27
CA CYS A 229 14.98 -9.28 14.67
C CYS A 229 15.93 -9.64 13.50
N ASN A 230 15.42 -10.23 12.41
CA ASN A 230 16.20 -10.62 11.23
C ASN A 230 15.87 -9.82 9.94
N THR A 231 14.73 -9.13 9.87
CA THR A 231 14.28 -8.42 8.65
C THR A 231 15.18 -7.27 8.22
N ARG A 232 15.89 -6.60 9.15
CA ARG A 232 16.75 -5.43 8.89
C ARG A 232 18.00 -5.68 8.01
N GLN A 233 18.19 -6.88 7.44
CA GLN A 233 19.26 -7.14 6.46
C GLN A 233 18.85 -7.92 5.19
N ASN A 234 17.66 -8.55 5.11
CA ASN A 234 17.35 -9.47 4.00
C ASN A 234 15.87 -9.46 3.56
N PHE A 235 15.38 -8.33 3.02
CA PHE A 235 14.09 -8.24 2.31
C PHE A 235 14.08 -8.91 0.90
N GLY A 236 14.79 -10.04 0.77
CA GLY A 236 14.41 -11.15 -0.11
C GLY A 236 13.54 -12.20 0.60
N THR A 237 13.23 -12.00 1.89
CA THR A 237 12.56 -12.98 2.76
C THR A 237 11.54 -12.25 3.64
N PHE A 238 10.28 -12.70 3.59
CA PHE A 238 9.14 -12.24 4.42
C PHE A 238 8.72 -10.77 4.21
N ALA A 239 7.76 -10.55 3.30
CA ALA A 239 7.13 -9.26 3.04
C ALA A 239 6.03 -8.91 4.07
N LEU A 240 5.77 -7.61 4.24
CA LEU A 240 4.76 -6.93 5.08
C LEU A 240 4.37 -5.63 4.30
N SER A 241 3.29 -4.85 4.47
CA SER A 241 2.07 -4.80 5.33
C SER A 241 0.95 -3.99 4.61
N PHE A 242 -0.30 -3.83 5.14
CA PHE A 242 -1.33 -2.81 4.79
C PHE A 242 -2.73 -3.05 5.42
N THR A 243 -3.32 -2.00 6.01
CA THR A 243 -4.54 -2.03 6.85
C THR A 243 -5.83 -1.41 6.23
N ASP A 244 -6.85 -1.16 7.06
CA ASP A 244 -8.29 -1.01 6.77
C ASP A 244 -8.79 0.17 5.89
N LEU A 245 -10.03 0.02 5.37
CA LEU A 245 -10.74 1.06 4.61
C LEU A 245 -11.48 2.09 5.50
N SER A 246 -11.10 3.36 5.39
CA SER A 246 -11.93 4.51 5.80
C SER A 246 -12.70 5.07 4.61
N MET A 247 -13.88 5.67 4.85
CA MET A 247 -14.47 6.58 3.85
C MET A 247 -13.59 7.84 3.71
N ALA A 248 -13.44 8.34 2.49
CA ALA A 248 -12.68 9.55 2.22
C ALA A 248 -13.33 10.79 2.89
N PRO A 249 -12.55 11.64 3.58
CA PRO A 249 -13.08 12.89 4.13
C PRO A 249 -13.52 13.84 3.01
N LEU A 250 -14.68 14.48 3.15
CA LEU A 250 -15.18 15.44 2.16
C LEU A 250 -14.19 16.62 2.00
N PRO A 251 -13.94 17.12 0.77
CA PRO A 251 -12.95 18.18 0.54
C PRO A 251 -13.16 19.45 1.38
N ALA A 252 -14.41 19.79 1.70
CA ALA A 252 -14.74 20.90 2.61
C ALA A 252 -14.22 20.67 4.04
N HIS A 253 -14.27 19.44 4.55
CA HIS A 253 -13.72 19.07 5.86
C HIS A 253 -12.19 19.14 5.85
N MET A 254 -11.56 18.67 4.77
CA MET A 254 -10.11 18.75 4.62
C MET A 254 -9.62 20.20 4.60
N LYS A 255 -10.30 21.07 3.84
CA LYS A 255 -9.97 22.51 3.84
C LYS A 255 -10.15 23.13 5.23
N ALA A 256 -11.25 22.84 5.93
CA ALA A 256 -11.49 23.37 7.28
C ALA A 256 -10.42 22.90 8.28
N ALA A 257 -10.02 21.63 8.23
CA ALA A 257 -8.95 21.08 9.07
C ALA A 257 -7.59 21.74 8.78
N ALA A 258 -7.23 21.91 7.51
CA ALA A 258 -6.02 22.62 7.11
C ALA A 258 -6.04 24.11 7.51
N GLN A 259 -7.19 24.79 7.41
CA GLN A 259 -7.34 26.19 7.87
C GLN A 259 -7.13 26.32 9.38
N ALA A 260 -7.73 25.43 10.17
CA ALA A 260 -7.53 25.40 11.63
C ALA A 260 -6.05 25.13 11.98
N PHE A 261 -5.46 24.09 11.39
CA PHE A 261 -4.06 23.72 11.64
C PHE A 261 -3.08 24.83 11.21
N SER A 262 -3.29 25.45 10.04
CA SER A 262 -2.49 26.57 9.54
C SER A 262 -2.57 27.80 10.45
N SER A 263 -3.76 28.09 11.00
CA SER A 263 -3.95 29.20 11.95
C SER A 263 -3.14 28.97 13.22
N ILE A 264 -3.27 27.78 13.82
CA ILE A 264 -2.54 27.36 15.03
C ILE A 264 -1.02 27.44 14.82
N LEU A 265 -0.50 26.91 13.70
CA LEU A 265 0.94 27.02 13.39
C LEU A 265 1.37 28.48 13.20
N THR A 266 0.54 29.32 12.57
CA THR A 266 0.82 30.75 12.37
C THR A 266 0.89 31.50 13.71
N GLU A 267 -0.07 31.25 14.63
CA GLU A 267 -0.11 31.86 15.96
C GLU A 267 1.12 31.50 16.80
N HIS A 268 1.59 30.26 16.69
CA HIS A 268 2.83 29.79 17.32
C HIS A 268 4.11 30.17 16.56
N ASN A 269 4.02 30.99 15.50
CA ASN A 269 5.13 31.47 14.67
C ASN A 269 5.94 30.34 14.00
N ILE A 270 5.28 29.24 13.64
CA ILE A 270 5.86 28.08 12.96
C ILE A 270 5.64 28.23 11.46
N GLU A 271 6.72 28.40 10.69
CA GLU A 271 6.70 28.39 9.23
C GLU A 271 6.28 26.97 8.75
N HIS A 272 5.39 26.90 7.77
CA HIS A 272 4.81 25.63 7.30
C HIS A 272 4.29 25.73 5.87
N ALA A 273 4.22 24.59 5.18
CA ALA A 273 3.76 24.46 3.81
C ALA A 273 2.99 23.14 3.63
N PHE A 274 1.72 23.21 3.20
CA PHE A 274 0.95 22.01 2.87
C PHE A 274 1.43 21.43 1.52
N ILE A 275 1.53 20.11 1.44
CA ILE A 275 2.07 19.39 0.27
C ILE A 275 1.10 18.27 -0.19
N GLY A 276 1.60 17.25 -0.88
CA GLY A 276 0.83 16.06 -1.23
C GLY A 276 -0.34 16.28 -2.18
N GLY A 277 -1.27 15.32 -2.17
CA GLY A 277 -2.51 15.42 -2.95
C GLY A 277 -3.39 16.61 -2.54
N PHE A 278 -3.38 16.98 -1.26
CA PHE A 278 -4.14 18.10 -0.73
C PHE A 278 -3.68 19.45 -1.31
N ALA A 279 -2.37 19.68 -1.46
CA ALA A 279 -1.87 20.89 -2.11
C ALA A 279 -2.30 20.99 -3.59
N LEU A 280 -2.33 19.88 -4.34
CA LEU A 280 -2.84 19.87 -5.72
C LEU A 280 -4.33 20.22 -5.77
N ASN A 281 -5.13 19.81 -4.79
CA ASN A 281 -6.56 20.17 -4.73
C ASN A 281 -6.77 21.66 -4.43
N LEU A 282 -5.89 22.28 -3.63
CA LEU A 282 -5.88 23.74 -3.44
C LEU A 282 -5.44 24.52 -4.70
N LEU A 283 -4.75 23.86 -5.63
CA LEU A 283 -4.43 24.35 -6.97
C LEU A 283 -5.54 24.06 -8.00
N GLY A 284 -6.68 23.48 -7.61
CA GLY A 284 -7.82 23.18 -8.48
C GLY A 284 -7.88 21.76 -9.05
N SER A 285 -7.01 20.84 -8.59
CA SER A 285 -7.08 19.44 -9.00
C SER A 285 -8.31 18.73 -8.43
N ASN A 286 -8.84 17.76 -9.18
CA ASN A 286 -9.96 16.90 -8.76
C ASN A 286 -9.43 15.55 -8.23
N ARG A 287 -8.29 15.55 -7.53
CA ARG A 287 -7.60 14.33 -7.10
C ARG A 287 -8.15 13.88 -5.75
N GLU A 288 -8.64 12.65 -5.67
CA GLU A 288 -8.97 12.06 -4.37
C GLU A 288 -7.70 11.95 -3.50
N THR A 289 -7.82 12.32 -2.23
CA THR A 289 -6.75 12.24 -1.22
C THR A 289 -7.43 12.01 0.14
N LEU A 290 -6.83 11.19 0.99
CA LEU A 290 -7.47 10.70 2.23
C LEU A 290 -6.99 11.47 3.47
N ASP A 291 -6.02 12.34 3.25
CA ASP A 291 -4.95 12.75 4.15
C ASP A 291 -4.48 14.17 3.80
N ILE A 292 -3.79 14.81 4.74
CA ILE A 292 -3.22 16.14 4.60
C ILE A 292 -1.73 16.08 4.98
N GLU A 293 -0.86 15.94 3.99
CA GLU A 293 0.59 16.09 4.14
C GLU A 293 0.93 17.57 4.40
N VAL A 294 1.69 17.89 5.45
CA VAL A 294 2.13 19.26 5.76
C VAL A 294 3.57 19.29 6.26
N GLU A 295 4.42 20.05 5.57
CA GLU A 295 5.81 20.28 5.92
C GLU A 295 5.92 21.43 6.94
N VAL A 296 6.68 21.22 8.01
CA VAL A 296 6.73 22.10 9.19
C VAL A 296 8.17 22.45 9.53
N ALA A 297 8.49 23.74 9.54
CA ALA A 297 9.75 24.29 9.98
C ALA A 297 9.78 24.45 11.50
N MET A 298 10.08 23.35 12.20
CA MET A 298 10.53 23.43 13.58
C MET A 298 12.06 23.58 13.64
N ASP A 299 12.59 23.87 14.82
CA ASP A 299 14.02 24.10 15.00
C ASP A 299 14.83 22.85 14.63
N ASP A 300 15.74 22.99 13.66
CA ASP A 300 16.53 21.88 13.10
C ASP A 300 17.41 21.19 14.16
N ALA A 301 17.62 21.84 15.32
CA ALA A 301 18.32 21.28 16.47
C ALA A 301 17.56 20.15 17.19
N GLN A 302 16.22 20.07 17.07
CA GLN A 302 15.40 19.13 17.86
C GLN A 302 14.20 18.55 17.06
N PRO A 303 14.42 17.87 15.90
CA PRO A 303 13.34 17.29 15.09
C PRO A 303 12.51 16.21 15.83
N ASN A 304 13.05 15.69 16.93
CA ASN A 304 12.40 14.72 17.83
C ASN A 304 11.21 15.33 18.58
N GLU A 305 11.25 16.63 18.89
CA GLU A 305 10.20 17.31 19.65
C GLU A 305 8.97 17.69 18.82
N ILE A 306 9.00 17.53 17.49
CA ILE A 306 7.93 17.98 16.59
C ILE A 306 6.59 17.37 16.95
N ARG A 307 6.49 16.04 17.09
CA ARG A 307 5.21 15.39 17.47
C ARG A 307 4.78 15.75 18.91
N PRO A 308 5.63 15.66 19.95
CA PRO A 308 5.29 16.13 21.30
C PRO A 308 4.81 17.58 21.37
N ARG A 309 5.54 18.50 20.71
CA ARG A 309 5.26 19.95 20.70
C ARG A 309 4.01 20.30 19.89
N LEU A 310 3.75 19.62 18.76
CA LEU A 310 2.47 19.75 18.06
C LEU A 310 1.31 19.24 18.91
N VAL A 311 1.47 18.12 19.63
CA VAL A 311 0.45 17.60 20.54
C VAL A 311 0.19 18.54 21.72
N GLU A 312 1.21 19.21 22.25
CA GLU A 312 1.06 20.25 23.28
C GLU A 312 0.35 21.49 22.74
N ILE A 313 0.79 22.02 21.60
CA ILE A 313 0.18 23.17 20.90
C ILE A 313 -1.29 22.90 20.56
N LEU A 314 -1.62 21.71 20.06
CA LEU A 314 -3.00 21.32 19.75
C LEU A 314 -3.85 21.23 21.01
N ARG A 315 -3.35 20.64 22.10
CA ARG A 315 -4.06 20.57 23.40
C ARG A 315 -4.32 21.95 23.99
N ASP A 316 -3.38 22.89 23.87
CA ASP A 316 -3.59 24.27 24.31
C ASP A 316 -4.52 25.05 23.38
N SER A 317 -4.51 24.76 22.08
CA SER A 317 -5.47 25.31 21.12
C SER A 317 -6.90 24.83 21.39
N GLU A 318 -7.10 23.54 21.70
CA GLU A 318 -8.38 22.96 22.11
C GLU A 318 -8.91 23.64 23.39
N ARG A 319 -8.06 23.83 24.40
CA ARG A 319 -8.40 24.52 25.66
C ARG A 319 -8.86 25.97 25.44
N GLN A 320 -8.27 26.67 24.47
CA GLN A 320 -8.61 28.08 24.17
C GLN A 320 -9.87 28.20 23.30
N HIS A 321 -10.07 27.31 22.33
CA HIS A 321 -11.12 27.43 21.33
C HIS A 321 -12.40 26.66 21.64
N GLY A 322 -12.36 25.66 22.54
CA GLY A 322 -13.54 24.96 23.05
C GLY A 322 -14.38 24.18 22.02
N GLY A 323 -13.86 24.00 20.81
CA GLY A 323 -14.55 23.34 19.70
C GLY A 323 -14.36 21.82 19.70
N HIS A 324 -15.46 21.07 19.58
CA HIS A 324 -15.43 19.62 19.41
C HIS A 324 -15.23 19.26 17.93
N TRP A 325 -13.99 18.96 17.53
CA TRP A 325 -13.64 18.57 16.16
C TRP A 325 -14.11 17.14 15.85
N ASP A 326 -15.40 16.96 15.57
CA ASP A 326 -16.06 15.66 15.35
C ASP A 326 -15.75 15.00 13.99
N LEU A 327 -14.61 15.36 13.38
CA LEU A 327 -14.18 14.95 12.05
C LEU A 327 -12.70 14.58 12.05
N ARG A 328 -12.41 13.28 12.04
CA ARG A 328 -11.05 12.73 11.92
C ARG A 328 -10.56 12.86 10.48
N VAL A 329 -10.02 14.03 10.13
CA VAL A 329 -9.18 14.17 8.93
C VAL A 329 -7.73 13.84 9.34
N PRO A 330 -7.07 12.85 8.70
CA PRO A 330 -5.66 12.60 8.93
C PRO A 330 -4.83 13.80 8.49
N ILE A 331 -3.99 14.33 9.40
CA ILE A 331 -2.97 15.32 9.09
C ILE A 331 -1.62 14.70 9.44
N GLU A 332 -0.71 14.61 8.48
CA GLU A 332 0.66 14.14 8.69
C GLU A 332 1.63 15.33 8.69
N PRO A 333 2.12 15.75 9.87
CA PRO A 333 3.18 16.73 9.97
C PRO A 333 4.54 16.08 9.71
N LEU A 334 5.17 16.50 8.61
CA LEU A 334 6.53 16.16 8.22
C LEU A 334 7.48 17.30 8.61
N ALA A 335 8.68 16.97 9.07
CA ALA A 335 9.68 18.00 9.36
C ALA A 335 10.29 18.53 8.06
N ARG A 336 10.54 19.84 8.02
CA ARG A 336 11.30 20.48 6.93
C ARG A 336 12.62 19.75 6.67
N GLY A 337 12.92 19.44 5.41
CA GLY A 337 14.14 18.74 5.01
C GLY A 337 14.23 17.23 5.32
N MET A 338 13.36 16.66 6.18
CA MET A 338 13.27 15.20 6.34
C MET A 338 12.73 14.54 5.07
N LEU A 339 13.02 13.24 4.88
CA LEU A 339 12.73 12.51 3.62
C LEU A 339 13.38 13.15 2.36
N GLY A 340 14.28 14.12 2.56
CA GLY A 340 14.83 14.99 1.52
C GLY A 340 13.76 15.84 0.82
N LEU A 341 12.74 16.28 1.56
CA LEU A 341 11.96 17.48 1.30
C LEU A 341 12.86 18.74 1.22
N PRO A 342 12.38 19.91 0.77
CA PRO A 342 13.20 21.11 0.71
C PRO A 342 13.68 21.60 2.08
N ARG A 343 14.81 22.33 2.12
CA ARG A 343 15.28 22.98 3.37
C ARG A 343 14.69 24.38 3.58
N ARG A 344 13.86 24.87 2.65
CA ARG A 344 13.20 26.18 2.70
C ARG A 344 11.76 26.07 2.23
N LEU A 345 10.84 26.68 2.97
CA LEU A 345 9.42 26.64 2.66
C LEU A 345 9.03 27.81 1.73
N SER A 346 9.48 27.73 0.48
CA SER A 346 9.00 28.61 -0.59
C SER A 346 7.51 28.37 -0.79
N THR A 347 6.66 29.28 -0.33
CA THR A 347 5.20 29.06 -0.21
C THR A 347 4.38 29.88 -1.19
N LEU A 348 3.27 29.28 -1.65
CA LEU A 348 2.19 29.94 -2.37
C LEU A 348 0.93 29.89 -1.51
N ARG A 349 0.05 30.90 -1.60
CA ARG A 349 -1.20 30.99 -0.83
C ARG A 349 -2.41 31.09 -1.78
N PRO A 350 -3.01 29.95 -2.22
CA PRO A 350 -4.10 29.95 -3.19
C PRO A 350 -5.43 30.49 -2.65
N GLY A 351 -6.31 30.93 -3.56
CA GLY A 351 -7.71 31.25 -3.26
C GLY A 351 -7.88 32.43 -2.30
N ASP A 352 -8.40 32.15 -1.09
CA ASP A 352 -8.54 33.13 0.00
C ASP A 352 -7.21 33.43 0.73
N GLY A 353 -6.14 32.71 0.37
CA GLY A 353 -4.80 32.90 0.91
C GLY A 353 -4.57 32.34 2.31
N SER A 354 -5.56 31.69 2.93
CA SER A 354 -5.48 31.21 4.31
C SER A 354 -4.47 30.07 4.51
N ILE A 355 -4.38 29.13 3.56
CA ILE A 355 -3.48 27.97 3.62
C ILE A 355 -2.25 28.22 2.74
N PRO A 356 -1.02 28.15 3.28
CA PRO A 356 0.20 28.12 2.49
C PRO A 356 0.48 26.71 1.97
N ILE A 357 0.61 26.54 0.66
CA ILE A 357 1.16 25.31 0.06
C ILE A 357 2.62 25.52 -0.32
N LEU A 358 3.38 24.45 -0.50
CA LEU A 358 4.70 24.53 -1.13
C LEU A 358 4.54 25.00 -2.59
N HIS A 359 5.39 25.95 -3.02
CA HIS A 359 5.29 26.57 -4.34
C HIS A 359 5.39 25.50 -5.45
N PRO A 360 4.53 25.51 -6.49
CA PRO A 360 4.48 24.44 -7.50
C PRO A 360 5.81 24.10 -8.18
N GLY A 361 6.70 25.09 -8.37
CA GLY A 361 8.04 24.89 -8.94
C GLY A 361 8.99 24.08 -8.04
N VAL A 362 8.70 23.99 -6.74
CA VAL A 362 9.41 23.16 -5.75
C VAL A 362 8.63 21.86 -5.49
N LEU A 363 7.29 21.92 -5.42
CA LEU A 363 6.42 20.76 -5.21
C LEU A 363 6.52 19.72 -6.34
N VAL A 364 6.73 20.15 -7.59
CA VAL A 364 6.92 19.21 -8.72
C VAL A 364 8.24 18.43 -8.59
N LEU A 365 9.25 19.00 -7.93
CA LEU A 365 10.55 18.34 -7.72
C LEU A 365 10.48 17.23 -6.67
N THR A 366 9.64 17.34 -5.63
CA THR A 366 9.44 16.23 -4.66
C THR A 366 8.83 15.01 -5.37
N LYS A 367 7.87 15.26 -6.27
CA LYS A 367 7.22 14.26 -7.11
C LYS A 367 8.19 13.63 -8.13
N LEU A 368 8.91 14.44 -8.92
CA LEU A 368 9.90 13.98 -9.90
C LEU A 368 11.00 13.13 -9.24
N LYS A 369 11.47 13.55 -8.06
CA LYS A 369 12.44 12.81 -7.23
C LYS A 369 11.91 11.41 -6.89
N ARG A 370 10.72 11.29 -6.31
CA ARG A 370 10.15 10.01 -5.90
C ARG A 370 9.79 9.12 -7.09
N SER A 371 9.10 9.65 -8.10
CA SER A 371 8.68 8.87 -9.27
C SER A 371 9.87 8.27 -10.03
N SER A 372 11.02 8.97 -10.08
CA SER A 372 12.23 8.46 -10.75
C SER A 372 12.73 7.12 -10.19
N GLN A 373 12.43 6.81 -8.93
CA GLN A 373 12.85 5.58 -8.25
C GLN A 373 12.00 4.36 -8.62
N TYR A 374 10.81 4.58 -9.19
CA TYR A 374 9.88 3.51 -9.59
C TYR A 374 9.99 3.13 -11.07
N ILE A 375 10.78 3.87 -11.87
CA ILE A 375 10.98 3.59 -13.31
C ILE A 375 11.50 2.15 -13.47
N GLY A 376 10.79 1.35 -14.26
CA GLY A 376 11.13 -0.06 -14.50
C GLY A 376 10.81 -1.03 -13.35
N SER A 377 10.20 -0.56 -12.25
CA SER A 377 9.69 -1.46 -11.21
C SER A 377 8.52 -2.30 -11.73
N THR A 378 8.53 -3.59 -11.43
CA THR A 378 7.43 -4.52 -11.72
C THR A 378 6.49 -4.76 -10.53
N ARG A 379 6.75 -4.09 -9.38
CA ARG A 379 5.92 -4.22 -8.17
C ARG A 379 4.61 -3.43 -8.35
N PRO A 380 3.41 -4.03 -8.18
CA PRO A 380 2.14 -3.35 -8.42
C PRO A 380 1.98 -2.00 -7.70
N GLN A 381 2.35 -1.91 -6.41
CA GLN A 381 2.25 -0.65 -5.67
C GLN A 381 3.21 0.43 -6.20
N SER A 382 4.46 0.08 -6.54
CA SER A 382 5.39 1.03 -7.17
C SER A 382 4.88 1.52 -8.53
N VAL A 383 4.25 0.64 -9.32
CA VAL A 383 3.65 0.99 -10.62
C VAL A 383 2.44 1.92 -10.42
N VAL A 384 1.55 1.64 -9.46
CA VAL A 384 0.41 2.51 -9.13
C VAL A 384 0.87 3.87 -8.59
N LYS A 385 1.88 3.89 -7.71
CA LYS A 385 2.47 5.12 -7.17
C LYS A 385 3.16 5.94 -8.29
N LEU A 386 3.87 5.28 -9.22
CA LEU A 386 4.44 5.91 -10.42
C LEU A 386 3.36 6.57 -11.28
N TYR A 387 2.28 5.88 -11.63
CA TYR A 387 1.18 6.48 -12.41
C TYR A 387 0.50 7.64 -11.67
N SER A 388 0.33 7.54 -10.34
CA SER A 388 -0.24 8.60 -9.52
C SER A 388 0.66 9.84 -9.47
N ASP A 389 1.96 9.66 -9.20
CA ASP A 389 2.92 10.77 -9.18
C ASP A 389 3.17 11.34 -10.58
N VAL A 390 3.15 10.55 -11.68
CA VAL A 390 3.21 11.07 -13.07
C VAL A 390 2.02 11.96 -13.39
N ARG A 391 0.80 11.56 -13.02
CA ARG A 391 -0.40 12.40 -13.17
C ARG A 391 -0.28 13.70 -12.36
N ASP A 392 0.18 13.59 -11.12
CA ASP A 392 0.39 14.75 -10.24
C ASP A 392 1.49 15.70 -10.79
N ILE A 393 2.55 15.15 -11.42
CA ILE A 393 3.60 15.94 -12.10
C ILE A 393 3.04 16.66 -13.33
N VAL A 394 2.36 15.96 -14.24
CA VAL A 394 1.81 16.56 -15.47
C VAL A 394 0.83 17.69 -15.14
N TYR A 395 0.03 17.54 -14.07
CA TYR A 395 -0.80 18.63 -13.54
C TYR A 395 0.02 19.87 -13.13
N LEU A 396 1.11 19.66 -12.38
CA LEU A 396 2.00 20.74 -11.95
C LEU A 396 2.78 21.38 -13.12
N LEU A 397 3.18 20.60 -14.13
CA LEU A 397 3.83 21.14 -15.35
C LEU A 397 2.88 22.06 -16.12
N HIS A 398 1.63 21.65 -16.35
CA HIS A 398 0.60 22.53 -16.92
C HIS A 398 0.39 23.79 -16.08
N TRP A 399 0.23 23.65 -14.77
CA TRP A 399 0.04 24.80 -13.88
C TRP A 399 1.21 25.80 -13.98
N LEU A 400 2.45 25.31 -14.06
CA LEU A 400 3.64 26.16 -14.24
C LEU A 400 3.62 26.91 -15.58
N GLN A 401 3.25 26.24 -16.68
CA GLN A 401 3.10 26.90 -17.99
C GLN A 401 2.02 27.99 -17.96
N ASP A 402 0.82 27.69 -17.44
CA ASP A 402 -0.32 28.59 -17.43
C ASP A 402 -0.09 29.88 -16.60
N HIS A 403 0.84 29.84 -15.65
CA HIS A 403 1.16 30.96 -14.75
C HIS A 403 2.50 31.66 -15.06
N ASP A 404 3.16 31.32 -16.17
CA ASP A 404 4.51 31.78 -16.54
C ASP A 404 5.52 31.57 -15.38
N LYS A 405 5.65 30.31 -14.97
CA LYS A 405 6.50 29.87 -13.86
C LYS A 405 7.42 28.73 -14.29
N LYS A 406 8.50 28.58 -13.53
CA LYS A 406 9.56 27.62 -13.77
C LYS A 406 9.74 26.67 -12.59
N ILE A 407 10.39 25.54 -12.86
CA ILE A 407 10.89 24.61 -11.84
C ILE A 407 12.03 25.31 -11.08
N ASP A 408 12.04 25.18 -9.75
CA ASP A 408 12.86 26.00 -8.86
C ASP A 408 13.80 25.11 -8.02
N PHE A 409 14.91 24.67 -8.64
CA PHE A 409 15.94 23.87 -7.99
C PHE A 409 16.65 24.64 -6.86
N ILE A 410 16.70 25.97 -6.95
CA ILE A 410 17.39 26.84 -5.98
C ILE A 410 16.61 26.88 -4.66
N ASN A 411 15.31 27.19 -4.70
CA ASN A 411 14.48 27.24 -3.49
C ASN A 411 14.06 25.85 -2.98
N TYR A 412 14.38 24.76 -3.68
CA TYR A 412 14.37 23.43 -3.06
C TYR A 412 15.45 23.32 -1.97
N ASP A 413 16.60 23.99 -2.11
CA ASP A 413 17.73 23.93 -1.15
C ASP A 413 18.09 22.48 -0.73
N SER A 414 18.28 21.61 -1.74
CA SER A 414 18.59 20.20 -1.54
C SER A 414 19.96 19.99 -0.90
N ALA A 415 20.04 19.07 0.06
CA ALA A 415 21.31 18.59 0.61
C ALA A 415 22.25 17.97 -0.46
N ALA A 416 21.69 17.46 -1.56
CA ALA A 416 22.39 16.91 -2.71
C ALA A 416 21.68 17.33 -4.01
N PRO A 417 21.99 18.51 -4.58
CA PRO A 417 21.31 19.02 -5.78
C PRO A 417 21.45 18.11 -7.00
N GLU A 418 22.61 17.45 -7.18
CA GLU A 418 22.85 16.53 -8.30
C GLU A 418 21.82 15.40 -8.38
N ARG A 419 21.46 14.79 -7.24
CA ARG A 419 20.43 13.74 -7.17
C ARG A 419 19.05 14.23 -7.65
N LEU A 420 18.80 15.53 -7.60
CA LEU A 420 17.55 16.14 -8.07
C LEU A 420 17.58 16.34 -9.59
N TYR A 421 18.70 16.79 -10.15
CA TYR A 421 18.92 16.81 -11.60
C TYR A 421 18.88 15.39 -12.21
N ASP A 422 19.48 14.40 -11.54
CA ASP A 422 19.44 13.00 -11.95
C ASP A 422 18.01 12.47 -12.02
N ALA A 423 17.18 12.75 -11.01
CA ALA A 423 15.78 12.34 -11.02
C ALA A 423 14.98 12.96 -12.17
N VAL A 424 15.19 14.24 -12.46
CA VAL A 424 14.54 14.93 -13.59
C VAL A 424 15.05 14.38 -14.93
N ARG A 425 16.35 14.11 -15.06
CA ARG A 425 16.95 13.47 -16.25
C ARG A 425 16.37 12.07 -16.48
N ASN A 426 16.22 11.27 -15.41
CA ASN A 426 15.66 9.92 -15.46
C ASN A 426 14.18 9.93 -15.88
N MET A 427 13.35 10.79 -15.28
CA MET A 427 11.94 10.94 -15.68
C MET A 427 11.79 11.41 -17.13
N ARG A 428 12.60 12.38 -17.55
CA ARG A 428 12.65 12.86 -18.95
C ARG A 428 13.04 11.73 -19.92
N ALA A 429 14.08 10.97 -19.59
CA ALA A 429 14.53 9.83 -20.41
C ALA A 429 13.48 8.71 -20.49
N HIS A 430 12.74 8.47 -19.42
CA HIS A 430 11.61 7.53 -19.41
C HIS A 430 10.47 7.97 -20.34
N TRP A 431 10.06 9.24 -20.30
CA TRP A 431 9.06 9.74 -21.24
C TRP A 431 9.53 9.70 -22.70
N VAL A 432 10.81 9.99 -22.97
CA VAL A 432 11.41 9.80 -24.30
C VAL A 432 11.33 8.33 -24.75
N SER A 433 11.60 7.35 -23.87
CA SER A 433 11.54 5.92 -24.25
C SER A 433 10.11 5.39 -24.41
N MET A 434 9.13 6.02 -23.75
CA MET A 434 7.69 5.74 -23.93
C MET A 434 7.08 6.46 -25.15
N GLY A 435 7.77 7.43 -25.75
CA GLY A 435 7.23 8.27 -26.83
C GLY A 435 6.28 9.39 -26.34
N GLU A 436 6.31 9.71 -25.05
CA GLU A 436 5.53 10.76 -24.38
C GLU A 436 6.10 12.16 -24.65
N ASN A 437 6.14 12.52 -25.94
CA ASN A 437 6.79 13.74 -26.44
C ASN A 437 6.19 15.04 -25.87
N ASP A 438 4.89 15.06 -25.58
CA ASP A 438 4.22 16.24 -25.01
C ASP A 438 4.66 16.46 -23.56
N GLN A 439 4.81 15.39 -22.77
CA GLN A 439 5.34 15.42 -21.39
C GLN A 439 6.79 15.89 -21.36
N VAL A 440 7.63 15.38 -22.28
CA VAL A 440 9.02 15.84 -22.45
C VAL A 440 9.06 17.33 -22.80
N LYS A 441 8.22 17.79 -23.73
CA LYS A 441 8.13 19.20 -24.12
C LYS A 441 7.66 20.08 -22.95
N MET A 442 6.61 19.66 -22.22
CA MET A 442 6.11 20.42 -21.08
C MET A 442 7.18 20.62 -20.01
N LEU A 443 7.95 19.57 -19.69
CA LEU A 443 9.10 19.66 -18.79
C LEU A 443 10.18 20.61 -19.34
N ASP A 444 10.59 20.45 -20.60
CA ASP A 444 11.62 21.28 -21.24
C ASP A 444 11.21 22.77 -21.34
N ASP A 445 9.92 23.06 -21.42
CA ASP A 445 9.37 24.42 -21.46
C ASP A 445 9.32 25.10 -20.08
N VAL A 446 9.21 24.34 -18.97
CA VAL A 446 9.18 24.89 -17.58
C VAL A 446 10.51 24.80 -16.84
N LEU A 447 11.57 24.25 -17.44
CA LEU A 447 12.93 24.39 -16.91
C LEU A 447 13.49 25.80 -17.19
N GLU A 448 14.34 26.30 -16.29
CA GLU A 448 15.22 27.42 -16.59
C GLU A 448 16.33 26.97 -17.56
N GLU A 449 16.83 27.87 -18.40
CA GLU A 449 17.80 27.48 -19.46
C GLU A 449 19.16 27.00 -18.91
N SER A 450 19.55 27.42 -17.69
CA SER A 450 20.69 26.85 -16.95
C SER A 450 20.46 25.39 -16.58
N ASP A 451 19.28 25.11 -16.05
CA ASP A 451 18.92 23.85 -15.39
C ASP A 451 18.61 22.80 -16.47
N LYS A 452 17.97 23.25 -17.54
CA LYS A 452 17.79 22.54 -18.81
C LYS A 452 19.11 22.09 -19.43
N ALA A 453 20.16 22.92 -19.40
CA ALA A 453 21.48 22.51 -19.85
C ALA A 453 22.09 21.40 -18.95
N ILE A 454 21.83 21.39 -17.64
CA ILE A 454 22.28 20.33 -16.72
C ILE A 454 21.49 19.03 -16.92
N VAL A 455 20.18 19.11 -17.19
CA VAL A 455 19.31 17.96 -17.48
C VAL A 455 19.59 17.36 -18.86
N MET A 456 19.92 18.17 -19.87
CA MET A 456 20.14 17.71 -21.25
C MET A 456 21.57 17.25 -21.57
N ASN A 457 22.57 17.67 -20.78
CA ASN A 457 23.93 17.13 -20.92
C ASN A 457 24.03 15.74 -20.24
N ASN A 458 24.77 14.84 -20.91
CA ASN A 458 25.15 13.50 -20.44
C ASN A 458 26.62 13.48 -20.02
#